data_AF-A0A3G9J745-F1
#
_entry.id   AF-A0A3G9J745-F1
#
_cell.length_a   1.000
_cell.length_b   1.000
_cell.length_c   1.000
_cell.angle_alpha   90.00
_cell.angle_beta   90.00
_cell.angle_gamma   90.00
#
_symmetry.space_group_name_H-M   'P 1'
#
loop_
_entity.id
_entity.type
_entity.pdbx_description
1 polymer ?
#
loop_
_entity_poly.entity_id
_entity_poly.type
_entity_poly.pdbx_seq_one_letter_code
_entity_poly.pdbx_strand_id
1 'polypeptide(L)' 'MYQMYAYSKKYVTPEIWLLYPVNAAMKDSGRITFDSGDGATVSLFFVDVANIEKSMEELLRILSPNIT' A
#
# COMPACT_ATOMS: atom_id res chain seq x y z
N MET A 1 -8.19 -2.67 -5.81
CA MET A 1 -7.53 -4.00 -5.70
C MET A 1 -7.51 -4.77 -7.02
N TYR A 2 -8.65 -5.17 -7.60
CA TYR A 2 -8.67 -6.01 -8.82
C TYR A 2 -7.86 -5.48 -10.01
N GLN A 3 -8.00 -4.19 -10.35
CA GLN A 3 -7.23 -3.58 -11.44
C GLN A 3 -5.72 -3.68 -11.21
N MET A 4 -5.28 -3.54 -9.95
CA MET A 4 -3.86 -3.61 -9.61
C MET A 4 -3.36 -5.06 -9.63
N TYR A 5 -4.18 -6.02 -9.20
CA TYR A 5 -3.89 -7.44 -9.42
C TYR A 5 -3.73 -7.77 -10.93
N ALA A 6 -4.59 -7.24 -11.80
CA ALA A 6 -4.42 -7.43 -13.24
C ALA A 6 -3.09 -6.83 -13.76
N TYR A 7 -2.66 -5.70 -13.21
CA TYR A 7 -1.34 -5.13 -13.51
C TYR A 7 -0.19 -5.95 -12.93
N SER A 8 -0.33 -6.58 -11.76
CA SER A 8 0.71 -7.45 -11.22
C SER A 8 1.02 -8.61 -12.19
N LYS A 9 -0.01 -9.17 -12.82
CA LYS A 9 0.13 -10.19 -13.87
C LYS A 9 0.77 -9.65 -15.14
N LYS A 10 0.36 -8.46 -15.59
CA LYS A 10 0.92 -7.83 -16.79
C LYS A 10 2.41 -7.52 -16.66
N TYR A 11 2.83 -7.04 -15.49
CA TYR A 11 4.21 -6.58 -15.25
C TYR A 11 5.07 -7.61 -14.50
N VAL A 12 4.51 -8.78 -14.17
CA VAL A 12 5.18 -9.86 -13.44
C VAL A 12 5.82 -9.35 -12.14
N THR A 13 5.05 -8.57 -11.36
CA THR A 13 5.50 -8.07 -10.06
C THR A 13 4.77 -8.81 -8.92
N PRO A 14 5.49 -9.29 -7.91
CA PRO A 14 4.89 -10.00 -6.77
C PRO A 14 4.20 -9.06 -5.78
N GLU A 15 4.53 -7.77 -5.80
CA GLU A 15 4.02 -6.81 -4.82
C GLU A 15 3.66 -5.47 -5.50
N ILE A 16 2.52 -4.92 -5.10
CA ILE A 16 2.05 -3.59 -5.53
C ILE A 16 1.54 -2.81 -4.31
N TRP A 17 1.94 -1.55 -4.22
CA TRP A 17 1.46 -0.60 -3.23
C TRP A 17 0.64 0.51 -3.88
N LEU A 18 -0.59 0.71 -3.39
CA LEU A 18 -1.44 1.85 -3.73
C LEU A 18 -1.32 2.90 -2.65
N LEU A 19 -0.96 4.12 -3.05
CA LEU A 19 -1.02 5.29 -2.17
C LEU A 19 -2.35 6.00 -2.40
N TYR A 20 -3.17 6.09 -1.36
CA TYR A 20 -4.50 6.66 -1.46
C TYR A 20 -4.71 7.73 -0.41
N PRO A 21 -5.20 8.94 -0.75
CA PRO A 21 -5.48 9.97 0.26
C PRO A 21 -6.45 9.45 1.32
N VAL A 22 -6.10 9.63 2.60
CA VAL A 22 -6.99 9.28 3.71
C VAL A 22 -8.19 10.24 3.70
N ASN A 23 -9.37 9.71 4.00
CA ASN A 23 -10.56 10.51 4.25
C ASN A 23 -11.12 10.18 5.64
N ALA A 24 -12.05 10.99 6.12
CA ALA A 24 -12.60 10.86 7.48
C ALA A 24 -13.23 9.47 7.75
N ALA A 25 -13.81 8.83 6.73
CA ALA A 25 -14.40 7.50 6.88
C ALA A 25 -13.34 6.39 7.01
N MET A 26 -12.16 6.59 6.44
CA MET A 26 -11.11 5.57 6.35
C MET A 26 -9.96 5.77 7.36
N LYS A 27 -10.02 6.82 8.19
CA LYS A 27 -8.94 7.21 9.10
C LYS A 27 -8.51 6.09 10.06
N ASP A 28 -9.46 5.25 10.47
CA ASP A 28 -9.22 4.15 11.42
C ASP A 28 -9.23 2.76 10.75
N SER A 29 -9.28 2.71 9.41
CA SER A 29 -9.39 1.44 8.65
C SER A 29 -8.07 0.65 8.60
N GLY A 30 -6.97 1.24 9.07
CA GLY A 30 -5.64 0.63 9.03
C GLY A 30 -5.18 0.30 7.60
N ARG A 31 -4.21 -0.60 7.49
CA ARG A 31 -3.71 -1.09 6.21
C ARG A 31 -4.66 -2.12 5.63
N ILE A 32 -5.00 -1.97 4.35
CA ILE A 32 -5.78 -2.97 3.60
C ILE A 32 -4.83 -3.75 2.70
N THR A 33 -4.80 -5.07 2.84
CA THR A 33 -3.98 -5.96 2.00
C THR A 33 -4.86 -7.03 1.36
N PHE A 34 -4.62 -7.29 0.08
CA PHE A 34 -5.19 -8.39 -0.68
C PHE A 34 -4.05 -9.31 -1.12
N ASP A 35 -4.09 -10.56 -0.68
CA ASP A 35 -3.25 -11.65 -1.16
C ASP A 35 -4.08 -12.48 -2.15
N SER A 36 -3.58 -12.62 -3.38
CA SER A 36 -4.24 -13.40 -4.43
C SER A 36 -4.08 -14.92 -4.25
N GLY A 37 -3.19 -15.38 -3.37
CA GLY A 37 -2.83 -16.79 -3.19
C GLY A 37 -1.98 -17.38 -4.33
N ASP A 38 -1.68 -16.57 -5.36
CA ASP A 38 -0.89 -16.97 -6.54
C ASP A 38 0.43 -16.17 -6.66
N GLY A 39 0.92 -15.67 -5.53
CA GLY A 39 2.18 -14.94 -5.42
C GLY A 39 2.10 -13.45 -5.75
N ALA A 40 0.89 -12.87 -5.82
CA ALA A 40 0.70 -11.43 -5.98
C ALA A 40 0.01 -10.80 -4.75
N THR A 41 0.67 -9.84 -4.13
CA THR A 41 0.09 -9.04 -3.03
C THR A 41 -0.16 -7.62 -3.49
N VAL A 42 -1.34 -7.10 -3.17
CA VAL A 42 -1.70 -5.69 -3.37
C VAL A 42 -2.00 -5.08 -2.00
N SER A 43 -1.24 -4.06 -1.61
CA SER A 43 -1.41 -3.33 -0.36
C SER A 43 -1.87 -1.90 -0.64
N LEU A 44 -2.79 -1.39 0.16
CA LEU A 44 -3.22 0.00 0.14
C LEU A 44 -2.71 0.70 1.39
N PHE A 45 -1.98 1.79 1.17
CA PHE A 45 -1.47 2.68 2.20
C PHE A 45 -2.20 4.02 2.11
N PHE A 46 -2.83 4.42 3.21
CA PHE A 46 -3.51 5.69 3.29
C PHE A 46 -2.53 6.81 3.59
N VAL A 47 -2.59 7.90 2.83
CA VAL A 47 -1.73 9.07 2.95
C VAL A 47 -2.51 10.22 3.56
N ASP A 48 -2.08 10.69 4.73
CA ASP A 48 -2.54 11.99 5.24
C ASP A 48 -1.85 13.10 4.46
N VAL A 49 -2.56 13.67 3.49
CA VAL A 49 -2.03 14.74 2.64
C VAL A 49 -1.79 16.05 3.40
N ALA A 50 -2.41 16.24 4.56
CA ALA A 50 -2.11 17.37 5.44
C ALA A 50 -0.82 17.15 6.24
N ASN A 51 -0.34 15.90 6.33
CA ASN A 51 0.90 15.52 6.99
C ASN A 51 1.66 14.46 6.15
N ILE A 52 1.99 14.87 4.92
CA ILE A 52 2.52 13.97 3.89
C ILE A 52 3.88 13.37 4.29
N GLU A 53 4.76 14.17 4.90
CA GLU A 53 6.10 13.74 5.29
C GLU A 53 6.01 12.59 6.30
N LYS A 54 5.18 12.72 7.33
CA LYS A 54 4.95 11.66 8.32
C LYS A 54 4.40 10.39 7.66
N SER A 55 3.46 10.53 6.73
CA SER A 55 2.90 9.39 6.00
C SER A 55 3.97 8.67 5.17
N MET A 56 4.86 9.42 4.51
CA MET A 56 5.91 8.84 3.69
C MET A 56 7.03 8.21 4.54
N GLU A 57 7.37 8.79 5.69
CA GLU A 57 8.29 8.18 6.65
C GLU A 57 7.76 6.83 7.18
N GLU A 58 6.47 6.76 7.50
CA GLU A 58 5.83 5.51 7.92
C GLU A 58 5.86 4.47 6.81
N LEU A 59 5.48 4.84 5.58
CA LEU A 59 5.58 3.96 4.43
C LEU A 59 7.01 3.47 4.21
N LEU A 60 8.01 4.35 4.31
CA LEU A 60 9.42 3.97 4.15
C LEU A 60 9.84 2.94 5.19
N ARG A 61 9.43 3.09 6.45
CA ARG A 61 9.70 2.10 7.52
C ARG A 61 9.06 0.75 7.22
N ILE A 62 7.83 0.75 6.67
CA ILE A 62 7.13 -0.48 6.29
C ILE A 62 7.87 -1.19 5.16
N LEU A 63 8.33 -0.45 4.15
CA LEU A 63 9.01 -1.00 2.98
C LEU A 63 10.48 -1.36 3.24
N SER A 64 11.10 -0.77 4.26
CA SER A 64 12.53 -0.94 4.59
C SER A 64 12.73 -1.50 6.00
N PRO A 65 12.27 -2.72 6.31
CA PRO A 65 12.32 -3.26 7.67
C PRO A 65 13.75 -3.50 8.23
N ASN A 66 14.81 -3.40 7.40
CA ASN A 66 16.18 -3.76 7.76
C ASN A 66 17.20 -2.60 7.69
N ILE A 67 16.77 -1.33 7.71
CA ILE A 67 17.70 -0.19 7.82
C ILE A 67 17.67 0.31 9.27
N THR A 68 18.45 -0.33 10.14
CA THR A 68 18.84 0.19 11.47
C THR A 68 20.24 -0.29 11.80
#